data_AF-A0A9E1R0C6-F1
#
_entry.id   AF-A0A9E1R0C6-F1
#
_cell.length_a   1.000
_cell.length_b   1.000
_cell.length_c   1.000
_cell.angle_alpha   90.00
_cell.angle_beta   90.00
_cell.angle_gamma   90.00
#
_symmetry.space_group_name_H-M   'P 1'
#
loop_
_entity.id
_entity.type
_entity.pdbx_description
1 polymer ?
#
loop_
_entity_poly.entity_id
_entity_poly.type
_entity_poly.pdbx_seq_one_letter_code
_entity_poly.pdbx_strand_id
1 'polypeptide(L)' 'MPRSVNSVASRQRRKKILKQAKGYFGRRKNVWTVAKNAVEKGLTYAYRDRKN' A
#
# COMPACT_ATOMS: atom_id res chain seq x y z
N MET A 1 -34.43 -6.72 -1.43
CA MET A 1 -33.30 -7.12 -0.56
C MET A 1 -32.21 -6.05 -0.64
N PRO A 2 -31.76 -5.44 0.46
CA PRO A 2 -30.71 -4.42 0.42
C PRO A 2 -29.37 -5.05 -0.02
N ARG A 3 -28.64 -4.39 -0.94
CA ARG A 3 -27.31 -4.83 -1.38
C ARG A 3 -26.23 -4.18 -0.52
N SER A 4 -25.40 -5.00 0.12
CA SER A 4 -24.21 -4.51 0.81
C SER A 4 -23.19 -3.94 -0.18
N VAL A 5 -22.71 -2.72 0.06
CA VAL A 5 -21.71 -2.05 -0.78
C VAL A 5 -20.43 -1.79 0.01
N ASN A 6 -19.27 -2.08 -0.60
CA ASN A 6 -17.97 -2.05 0.09
C ASN A 6 -17.04 -0.91 -0.38
N SER A 7 -17.62 0.19 -0.88
CA SER A 7 -16.87 1.32 -1.45
C SER A 7 -15.95 1.99 -0.42
N VAL A 8 -16.48 2.24 0.80
CA VAL A 8 -15.75 2.93 1.87
C VAL A 8 -14.57 2.10 2.38
N ALA A 9 -14.78 0.82 2.70
CA ALA A 9 -13.69 -0.01 3.23
C ALA A 9 -12.62 -0.31 2.16
N SER A 10 -13.00 -0.42 0.89
CA SER A 10 -12.03 -0.51 -0.22
C SER A 10 -11.16 0.74 -0.31
N ARG A 11 -11.75 1.94 -0.20
CA ARG A 11 -11.01 3.21 -0.22
C ARG A 11 -10.06 3.34 0.97
N GLN A 12 -10.49 2.94 2.16
CA GLN A 12 -9.66 2.97 3.38
C GLN A 12 -8.44 2.06 3.25
N ARG A 13 -8.63 0.82 2.75
CA ARG A 13 -7.52 -0.11 2.49
C ARG A 13 -6.48 0.48 1.53
N ARG A 14 -6.93 1.15 0.46
CA ARG A 14 -6.01 1.81 -0.49
C ARG A 14 -5.22 2.94 0.16
N LYS A 15 -5.89 3.79 0.95
CA LYS A 15 -5.24 4.89 1.67
C LYS A 15 -4.19 4.41 2.66
N LYS A 16 -4.38 3.25 3.30
CA LYS A 16 -3.41 2.67 4.25
C LYS A 16 -2.05 2.40 3.59
N ILE A 17 -2.04 1.74 2.42
CA ILE A 17 -0.79 1.46 1.70
C ILE A 17 -0.18 2.73 1.11
N LEU A 18 -0.99 3.65 0.57
CA LEU A 18 -0.47 4.92 0.07
C LEU A 18 0.16 5.77 1.19
N LYS A 19 -0.36 5.68 2.42
CA LYS A 19 0.27 6.31 3.59
C LYS A 19 1.64 5.70 3.91
N GLN A 20 1.81 4.39 3.73
CA GLN A 20 3.09 3.70 3.90
C GLN A 20 4.07 4.01 2.76
N ALA A 21 3.58 4.18 1.53
CA ALA A 21 4.38 4.51 0.36
C ALA A 21 4.77 6.00 0.26
N LYS A 22 4.52 6.80 1.31
CA LYS A 22 4.93 8.21 1.34
C LYS A 22 6.45 8.32 1.21
N GLY A 23 6.91 9.28 0.41
CA GLY A 23 8.33 9.48 0.12
C GLY A 23 8.87 8.63 -1.03
N TYR A 24 8.10 7.67 -1.57
CA TYR A 24 8.54 6.92 -2.75
C TYR A 24 8.59 7.80 -4.01
N PHE A 25 9.54 7.51 -4.90
CA PHE A 25 9.74 8.28 -6.13
C PHE A 25 8.66 8.01 -7.20
N GLY A 26 8.27 9.05 -7.94
CA GLY A 26 7.39 8.95 -9.10
C GLY A 26 6.01 8.33 -8.79
N ARG A 27 5.61 7.35 -9.59
CA ARG A 27 4.27 6.71 -9.50
C ARG A 27 4.09 5.86 -8.24
N ARG A 28 5.18 5.48 -7.56
CA ARG A 28 5.15 4.60 -6.38
C ARG A 28 4.48 5.25 -5.15
N LYS A 29 4.40 6.58 -5.07
CA LYS A 29 3.72 7.30 -3.97
C LYS A 29 2.21 7.54 -4.19
N ASN A 30 1.75 7.56 -5.45
CA ASN A 30 0.40 8.05 -5.79
C ASN A 30 -0.49 6.97 -6.45
N VAL A 31 0.10 6.00 -7.15
CA VAL A 31 -0.65 4.97 -7.88
C VAL A 31 -0.73 3.70 -7.04
N TRP A 32 -1.93 3.31 -6.60
CA TRP A 32 -2.17 2.15 -5.74
C TRP A 32 -1.54 0.84 -6.27
N THR A 33 -1.72 0.54 -7.56
CA THR A 33 -1.25 -0.71 -8.16
C THR A 33 0.26 -0.84 -8.14
N VAL A 34 0.98 0.28 -8.23
CA VAL A 34 2.44 0.33 -8.17
C VAL A 34 2.91 0.41 -6.72
N ALA A 35 2.22 1.19 -5.88
CA ALA A 35 2.55 1.39 -4.48
C ALA A 35 2.55 0.08 -3.69
N LYS A 36 1.56 -0.80 -3.90
CA LYS A 36 1.48 -2.08 -3.18
C LYS A 36 2.72 -2.96 -3.41
N ASN A 37 3.16 -3.08 -4.67
CA ASN A 37 4.32 -3.90 -5.04
C ASN A 37 5.62 -3.33 -4.44
N ALA A 38 5.75 -2.00 -4.43
CA ALA A 38 6.90 -1.32 -3.86
C ALA A 38 6.97 -1.48 -2.35
N VAL A 39 5.83 -1.33 -1.66
CA VAL A 39 5.74 -1.49 -0.20
C VAL A 39 6.03 -2.93 0.21
N GLU A 40 5.46 -3.92 -0.47
CA GLU A 40 5.72 -5.35 -0.19
C GLU A 40 7.22 -5.68 -0.30
N LYS A 41 7.88 -5.23 -1.37
CA LYS A 41 9.33 -5.39 -1.55
C LYS A 41 10.15 -4.62 -0.52
N GLY A 42 9.69 -3.44 -0.09
CA GLY A 42 10.33 -2.68 0.99
C GLY A 42 10.28 -3.41 2.34
N LEU A 43 9.17 -4.09 2.63
CA LEU A 43 9.01 -4.84 3.88
C LEU A 43 9.94 -6.06 3.96
N THR A 44 10.18 -6.75 2.84
CA THR A 44 11.13 -7.88 2.82
C THR A 44 12.56 -7.41 3.06
N TYR A 45 12.94 -6.26 2.47
CA TYR A 45 14.23 -5.62 2.75
C TYR A 45 14.36 -5.19 4.21
N ALA A 46 13.34 -4.54 4.77
CA ALA A 46 13.34 -4.14 6.17
C ALA A 46 13.46 -5.33 7.14
N TYR A 47 12.95 -6.52 6.79
CA TYR A 47 13.18 -7.72 7.58
C TYR A 47 14.61 -8.24 7.43
N ARG A 48 15.11 -8.34 6.19
CA ARG A 48 16.49 -8.75 5.90
C ARG A 48 17.51 -7.87 6.62
N ASP A 49 17.38 -6.55 6.52
CA ASP A 49 18.30 -5.58 7.12
C ASP A 49 18.21 -5.52 8.65
N ARG A 50 17.13 -6.02 9.27
CA ARG A 50 17.04 -6.17 10.73
C ARG A 50 17.67 -7.47 11.25
N LYS A 51 17.75 -8.49 10.40
CA LYS A 51 18.29 -9.81 10.75
C LYS A 51 19.81 -9.87 10.52
N ASN A 52 20.28 -9.21 9.47
CA ASN A 52 21.70 -9.01 9.18
C ASN A 52 22.31 -8.04 10.19
#